data_AF-K2CX39-F1
#
_entry.id   AF-K2CX39-F1
#
_cell.length_a   1.000
_cell.length_b   1.000
_cell.length_c   1.000
_cell.angle_alpha   90.00
_cell.angle_beta   90.00
_cell.angle_gamma   90.00
#
_symmetry.space_group_name_H-M   'P 1'
#
loop_
_entity.id
_entity.type
_entity.pdbx_description
1 polymer ?
#
loop_
_entity_poly.entity_id
_entity_poly.type
_entity_poly.pdbx_seq_one_letter_code
_entity_poly.pdbx_strand_id
1 'polypeptide(L)'
;METARKIVEAGQAERKLTGVKVRIPLANLSVKSEITANLKTVSDEVWDVVLKELNIKNITINNDFHYPEKEVKVTKEQLEKEGKLRELIREIQSQRKLKGLKTDDKIELTVPKEFEAEKEIIARRVLANTISFGKKVEIQ
;
A
#
# COMPACT_ATOMS: atom_id res chain seq x y z
N MET A 1 5.54 13.98 18.21
CA MET A 1 4.31 13.43 17.58
C MET A 1 3.64 14.39 16.59
N GLU A 2 3.54 15.69 16.88
CA GLU A 2 2.82 16.64 16.02
C GLU A 2 3.38 16.74 14.59
N THR A 3 4.70 16.77 14.43
CA THR A 3 5.36 16.87 13.10
C THR A 3 5.04 15.67 12.20
N ALA A 4 5.10 14.45 12.75
CA ALA A 4 4.78 13.23 12.01
C ALA A 4 3.32 13.21 11.52
N ARG A 5 2.40 13.68 12.36
CA ARG A 5 0.98 13.80 12.00
C ARG A 5 0.77 14.80 10.86
N LYS A 6 1.41 15.97 10.91
CA LYS A 6 1.37 16.96 9.82
C LYS A 6 1.88 16.39 8.50
N ILE A 7 2.95 15.59 8.54
CA ILE A 7 3.49 14.92 7.35
C ILE A 7 2.48 13.92 6.77
N VAL A 8 1.83 13.11 7.62
CA VAL A 8 0.79 12.17 7.17
C VAL A 8 -0.40 12.92 6.56
N GLU A 9 -0.88 13.98 7.22
CA GLU A 9 -1.99 14.79 6.72
C GLU A 9 -1.65 15.45 5.37
N ALA A 10 -0.46 16.04 5.24
CA ALA A 10 0.01 16.62 3.99
C ALA A 10 0.17 15.56 2.89
N GLY A 11 0.75 14.40 3.20
CA GLY A 11 0.92 13.30 2.26
C GLY A 11 -0.41 12.71 1.78
N GLN A 12 -1.40 12.59 2.67
CA GLN A 12 -2.75 12.16 2.30
C GLN A 12 -3.48 13.22 1.46
N ALA A 13 -3.32 14.51 1.78
CA ALA A 13 -3.88 15.60 1.00
C ALA A 13 -3.31 15.60 -0.42
N GLU A 14 -2.00 15.48 -0.58
CA GLU A 14 -1.33 15.43 -1.88
C GLU A 14 -1.80 14.25 -2.74
N ARG A 15 -1.99 13.08 -2.11
CA ARG A 15 -2.58 11.91 -2.77
C ARG A 15 -4.00 12.14 -3.27
N LYS A 16 -4.80 12.86 -2.48
CA LYS A 16 -6.15 13.21 -2.89
C LYS A 16 -6.15 14.18 -4.07
N LEU A 17 -5.21 15.14 -4.08
CA LEU A 17 -5.04 16.11 -5.18
C LEU A 17 -4.56 15.43 -6.47
N THR A 18 -3.56 14.55 -6.37
CA THR A 18 -2.97 13.83 -7.52
C THR A 18 -3.78 12.62 -7.96
N GLY A 19 -4.82 12.23 -7.20
CA GLY A 19 -5.63 11.04 -7.47
C GLY A 19 -4.91 9.70 -7.21
N VAL A 20 -3.71 9.73 -6.62
CA VAL A 20 -2.95 8.51 -6.32
C VAL A 20 -3.54 7.83 -5.09
N LYS A 21 -4.15 6.65 -5.29
CA LYS A 21 -4.72 5.87 -4.19
C LYS A 21 -3.64 5.38 -3.24
N VAL A 22 -3.92 5.41 -1.93
CA VAL A 22 -3.00 4.93 -0.87
C VAL A 22 -2.56 3.46 -1.06
N ARG A 23 -3.39 2.67 -1.75
CA ARG A 23 -3.11 1.27 -2.06
C ARG A 23 -1.93 1.10 -3.04
N ILE A 24 -1.56 2.13 -3.79
CA ILE A 24 -0.38 2.12 -4.65
C ILE A 24 0.80 2.60 -3.81
N PRO A 25 1.78 1.72 -3.50
CA PRO A 25 2.95 2.12 -2.75
C PRO A 25 3.81 3.09 -3.55
N LEU A 26 4.43 4.04 -2.85
CA LEU A 26 5.36 5.01 -3.45
C LEU A 26 6.80 4.72 -3.03
N ALA A 27 7.75 4.98 -3.93
CA ALA A 27 9.17 4.77 -3.68
C ALA A 27 9.69 5.73 -2.62
N ASN A 28 9.40 7.03 -2.79
CA ASN A 28 9.92 8.09 -1.95
C ASN A 28 8.88 9.21 -1.78
N LEU A 29 8.90 9.88 -0.63
CA LEU A 29 8.21 11.14 -0.38
C LEU A 29 9.24 12.22 -0.07
N SER A 30 9.25 13.29 -0.84
CA SER A 30 10.05 14.47 -0.53
C SER A 30 9.18 15.52 0.17
N VAL A 31 9.56 15.91 1.38
CA VAL A 31 8.89 16.95 2.16
C VAL A 31 9.83 18.15 2.26
N LYS A 32 9.36 19.32 1.81
CA LYS A 32 10.02 20.60 2.06
C LYS A 32 9.31 21.27 3.23
N SER A 33 10.00 21.48 4.34
CA SER A 33 9.44 22.07 5.54
C SER A 33 10.48 22.96 6.22
N GLU A 34 10.07 24.12 6.73
CA GLU A 34 10.97 24.99 7.50
C GLU A 34 11.29 24.42 8.90
N ILE A 35 10.59 23.37 9.32
CA ILE A 35 10.69 22.77 10.65
C ILE A 35 11.73 21.63 10.65
N THR A 36 13.02 21.98 10.53
CA THR A 36 14.11 20.99 10.54
C THR A 36 14.50 20.55 11.97
N ALA A 37 14.26 21.40 12.98
CA ALA A 37 14.77 21.23 14.34
C ALA A 37 14.14 20.06 15.12
N ASN A 38 12.88 19.70 14.83
CA ASN A 38 12.12 18.69 15.59
C ASN A 38 12.07 17.31 14.91
N LEU A 39 12.81 17.09 13.81
CA LEU A 39 12.76 15.85 13.04
C LEU A 39 13.65 14.75 13.63
N LYS A 40 14.86 15.11 14.10
CA LYS A 40 15.80 14.18 14.76
C LYS A 40 15.31 13.72 16.13
N THR A 41 14.33 14.41 16.71
CA THR A 41 13.69 14.04 17.98
C THR A 41 12.50 13.09 17.80
N VAL A 42 12.09 12.81 16.55
CA VAL A 42 11.06 11.82 16.27
C VAL A 42 11.71 10.44 16.27
N SER A 43 11.18 9.51 17.06
CA SER A 43 11.67 8.13 17.12
C SER A 43 11.40 7.38 15.82
N ASP A 44 12.24 6.38 15.53
CA ASP A 44 12.12 5.50 14.38
C ASP A 44 10.73 4.81 14.32
N GLU A 45 10.18 4.43 15.46
CA GLU A 45 8.83 3.86 15.54
C GLU A 45 7.74 4.77 14.97
N VAL A 46 7.86 6.09 15.19
CA VAL A 46 6.92 7.07 14.63
C VAL A 46 7.11 7.18 13.13
N TRP A 47 8.35 7.15 12.63
CA TRP A 47 8.61 7.16 11.20
C TRP A 47 8.11 5.89 10.50
N ASP A 48 8.23 4.73 11.14
CA ASP A 48 7.64 3.48 10.67
C ASP A 48 6.12 3.58 10.54
N VAL A 49 5.47 4.22 11.50
CA VAL A 49 4.02 4.48 11.43
C VAL A 49 3.70 5.40 10.24
N VAL A 50 4.47 6.48 10.03
CA VAL A 50 4.28 7.39 8.89
C VAL A 50 4.42 6.66 7.56
N LEU A 51 5.46 5.83 7.38
CA LEU A 51 5.68 5.04 6.17
C LEU A 51 4.53 4.05 5.93
N LYS A 52 3.99 3.43 6.99
CA LYS A 52 2.85 2.50 6.89
C LYS A 52 1.56 3.23 6.51
N GLU A 53 1.23 4.33 7.18
CA GLU A 53 0.02 5.14 6.94
C GLU A 53 0.00 5.71 5.52
N LEU A 54 1.15 6.23 5.08
CA LEU A 54 1.30 6.72 3.72
C LEU A 54 1.69 5.61 2.74
N ASN A 55 1.90 4.36 3.13
CA ASN A 55 2.35 3.29 2.22
C ASN A 55 3.52 3.75 1.30
N ILE A 56 4.59 4.26 1.90
CA ILE A 56 5.79 4.76 1.22
C ILE A 56 6.99 3.98 1.74
N LYS A 57 7.97 3.71 0.89
CA LYS A 57 9.16 2.94 1.28
C LYS A 57 10.25 3.82 1.89
N ASN A 58 10.38 5.05 1.40
CA ASN A 58 11.38 6.02 1.84
C ASN A 58 10.77 7.40 2.03
N ILE A 59 11.30 8.19 2.97
CA ILE A 59 10.97 9.60 3.14
C ILE A 59 12.25 10.42 3.20
N THR A 60 12.23 11.55 2.50
CA THR A 60 13.31 12.53 2.46
C THR A 60 12.76 13.88 2.89
N ILE A 61 13.38 14.51 3.88
CA ILE A 61 12.95 15.80 4.41
C ILE A 61 14.10 16.80 4.29
N ASN A 62 13.84 17.92 3.61
CA ASN A 62 14.81 18.99 3.34
C ASN A 62 16.14 18.54 2.70
N ASN A 63 16.20 17.33 2.12
CA ASN A 63 17.44 16.67 1.67
C ASN A 63 18.50 16.46 2.78
N ASP A 64 18.19 16.79 4.03
CA ASP A 64 19.10 16.67 5.17
C ASP A 64 18.77 15.42 6.01
N PHE A 65 17.52 14.95 5.95
CA PHE A 65 17.03 13.81 6.71
C PHE A 65 16.43 12.76 5.79
N HIS A 66 16.88 11.51 5.92
CA HIS A 66 16.37 10.37 5.19
C HIS A 66 15.95 9.29 6.19
N TYR A 67 14.76 8.74 5.97
CA TYR A 67 14.29 7.58 6.72
C TYR A 67 13.64 6.56 5.78
N PRO A 68 13.93 5.26 5.94
CA PRO A 68 14.97 4.68 6.80
C PRO A 68 16.39 5.09 6.36
N GLU A 69 17.37 5.02 7.27
CA GLU A 69 18.77 5.40 6.99
C GLU A 69 19.35 4.58 5.81
N LYS A 70 18.95 3.32 5.70
CA LYS A 70 19.19 2.49 4.51
C LYS A 70 18.02 2.63 3.55
N GLU A 71 18.25 3.33 2.45
CA GLU A 71 17.25 3.48 1.40
C GLU A 71 16.79 2.11 0.86
N VAL A 72 15.47 1.89 0.91
CA VAL A 72 14.84 0.71 0.34
C VAL A 72 14.73 0.90 -1.17
N LYS A 73 15.63 0.25 -1.90
CA LYS A 73 15.61 0.23 -3.37
C LYS A 73 14.42 -0.58 -3.86
N VAL A 74 13.42 0.13 -4.37
CA VAL A 74 12.26 -0.45 -5.04
C VAL A 74 12.21 0.02 -6.49
N THR A 75 11.95 -0.91 -7.41
CA THR A 75 11.71 -0.54 -8.80
C THR A 75 10.26 -0.12 -9.01
N LYS A 76 10.03 0.73 -10.01
CA LYS A 76 8.67 1.17 -10.38
C LYS A 76 7.75 -0.02 -10.68
N GLU A 77 8.28 -1.05 -11.35
CA GLU A 77 7.54 -2.28 -11.64
C GLU A 77 7.09 -3.03 -10.38
N GLN A 78 7.94 -3.10 -9.35
CA GLN A 78 7.59 -3.75 -8.08
C GLN A 78 6.45 -3.00 -7.37
N LEU A 79 6.51 -1.68 -7.36
CA LEU A 79 5.47 -0.83 -6.75
C LEU A 79 4.14 -0.95 -7.50
N GLU A 80 4.20 -0.96 -8.84
CA GLU A 80 3.01 -1.16 -9.67
C GLU A 80 2.40 -2.54 -9.47
N LYS A 81 3.20 -3.61 -9.41
CA LYS A 81 2.72 -4.97 -9.12
C LYS A 81 2.08 -5.05 -7.73
N GLU A 82 2.74 -4.52 -6.71
CA GLU A 82 2.20 -4.49 -5.34
C GLU A 82 0.88 -3.68 -5.28
N GLY A 83 0.81 -2.54 -5.98
CA GLY A 83 -0.41 -1.74 -6.11
C GLY A 83 -1.55 -2.51 -6.78
N LYS A 84 -1.27 -3.14 -7.93
CA LYS A 84 -2.21 -3.99 -8.66
C LYS A 84 -2.74 -5.14 -7.81
N LEU A 85 -1.87 -5.81 -7.06
CA LEU A 85 -2.26 -6.87 -6.13
C LEU A 85 -3.21 -6.35 -5.04
N ARG A 86 -2.92 -5.19 -4.44
CA ARG A 86 -3.80 -4.61 -3.41
C ARG A 86 -5.14 -4.16 -3.99
N GLU A 87 -5.17 -3.64 -5.21
CA GLU A 87 -6.41 -3.32 -5.90
C GLU A 87 -7.23 -4.57 -6.21
N LEU A 88 -6.58 -5.62 -6.70
CA LEU A 88 -7.21 -6.93 -6.92
C LEU A 88 -7.83 -7.47 -5.64
N ILE A 89 -7.08 -7.49 -4.53
CA ILE A 89 -7.61 -7.94 -3.24
C ILE A 89 -8.81 -7.08 -2.83
N ARG A 90 -8.78 -5.77 -3.05
CA ARG A 90 -9.90 -4.89 -2.72
C ARG A 90 -11.13 -5.18 -3.59
N GLU A 91 -10.94 -5.41 -4.88
CA GLU A 91 -12.01 -5.79 -5.80
C GLU A 91 -12.68 -7.08 -5.35
N ILE A 92 -11.86 -8.08 -4.97
CA ILE A 92 -12.34 -9.35 -4.45
C ILE A 92 -13.14 -9.15 -3.16
N GLN A 93 -12.60 -8.42 -2.18
CA GLN A 93 -13.33 -8.16 -0.93
C GLN A 93 -14.61 -7.35 -1.16
N SER A 94 -14.63 -6.47 -2.15
CA SER A 94 -15.84 -5.73 -2.56
C SER A 94 -16.89 -6.66 -3.15
N GLN A 95 -16.50 -7.56 -4.05
CA GLN A 95 -17.40 -8.57 -4.62
C GLN A 95 -17.94 -9.53 -3.56
N ARG A 96 -17.12 -9.93 -2.57
CA ARG A 96 -17.60 -10.72 -1.42
C ARG A 96 -18.71 -10.01 -0.68
N LYS A 97 -18.50 -8.73 -0.38
CA LYS A 97 -19.49 -7.91 0.32
C LYS A 97 -20.78 -7.77 -0.50
N LEU A 98 -20.67 -7.60 -1.82
CA LEU A 98 -21.82 -7.55 -2.73
C LEU A 98 -22.62 -8.86 -2.74
N LYS A 99 -21.93 -10.01 -2.67
CA LYS A 99 -22.55 -11.33 -2.57
C LYS A 99 -23.00 -11.71 -1.15
N GLY A 100 -22.73 -10.88 -0.14
CA GLY A 100 -23.08 -11.15 1.26
C GLY A 100 -22.24 -12.24 1.94
N LEU A 101 -21.08 -12.59 1.36
CA LEU A 101 -20.17 -13.61 1.90
C LEU A 101 -19.39 -13.05 3.10
N LYS A 102 -19.25 -13.86 4.15
CA LYS A 102 -18.47 -13.52 5.35
C LYS A 102 -16.98 -13.72 5.10
N THR A 103 -16.15 -13.10 5.94
CA THR A 103 -14.68 -13.18 5.82
C THR A 103 -14.16 -14.61 5.93
N ASP A 104 -14.87 -15.47 6.67
CA ASP A 104 -14.54 -16.89 6.86
C ASP A 104 -15.05 -17.80 5.74
N ASP A 105 -15.89 -17.28 4.83
CA ASP A 105 -16.46 -18.09 3.76
C ASP A 105 -15.41 -18.38 2.69
N LYS A 106 -15.25 -19.67 2.43
CA LYS A 106 -14.41 -20.20 1.36
C LYS A 106 -15.06 -19.89 0.03
N ILE A 107 -14.37 -19.10 -0.79
CA ILE A 107 -14.88 -18.72 -2.12
C ILE A 107 -14.06 -19.36 -3.23
N GLU A 108 -14.68 -19.48 -4.39
CA GLU A 108 -13.97 -19.74 -5.63
C GLU A 108 -13.65 -18.42 -6.30
N LEU A 109 -12.37 -18.23 -6.62
CA LEU A 109 -11.86 -16.96 -7.13
C LEU A 109 -11.27 -17.18 -8.51
N THR A 110 -11.75 -16.42 -9.49
CA THR A 110 -11.11 -16.33 -10.80
C THR A 110 -10.19 -15.11 -10.82
N VAL A 111 -8.91 -15.27 -11.17
CA VAL A 111 -7.96 -14.15 -11.33
C VAL A 111 -7.29 -14.18 -12.71
N PRO A 112 -6.85 -13.02 -13.25
CA PRO A 112 -6.01 -12.97 -14.45
C PRO A 112 -4.74 -13.79 -14.31
N LYS A 113 -4.29 -14.43 -15.40
CA LYS A 113 -3.01 -15.16 -15.47
C LYS A 113 -1.80 -14.31 -15.06
N GLU A 114 -1.89 -12.99 -15.19
CA GLU A 114 -0.87 -12.04 -14.73
C GLU A 114 -0.55 -12.15 -13.23
N PHE A 115 -1.50 -12.64 -12.42
CA PHE A 115 -1.34 -12.80 -10.97
C PHE A 115 -1.03 -14.25 -10.54
N GLU A 116 -0.69 -15.13 -11.49
CA GLU A 116 -0.37 -16.53 -11.19
C GLU A 116 0.80 -16.69 -10.20
N ALA A 117 1.82 -15.83 -10.32
CA ALA A 117 2.94 -15.80 -9.38
C ALA A 117 2.53 -15.42 -7.95
N GLU A 118 1.44 -14.68 -7.78
CA GLU A 118 0.96 -14.15 -6.49
C GLU A 118 -0.27 -14.91 -5.97
N LYS A 119 -0.68 -15.99 -6.66
CA LYS A 119 -1.86 -16.80 -6.32
C LYS A 119 -1.88 -17.22 -4.84
N GLU A 120 -0.72 -17.56 -4.29
CA GLU A 120 -0.61 -18.07 -2.93
C GLU A 120 -0.84 -16.95 -1.89
N ILE A 121 -0.37 -15.74 -2.18
CA ILE A 121 -0.59 -14.55 -1.35
C ILE A 121 -2.06 -14.17 -1.39
N ILE A 122 -2.67 -14.21 -2.57
CA ILE A 122 -4.10 -13.93 -2.76
C ILE A 122 -4.93 -14.98 -2.02
N ALA A 123 -4.64 -16.27 -2.19
CA ALA A 123 -5.32 -17.38 -1.52
C ALA A 123 -5.31 -17.21 -0.01
N ARG A 124 -4.15 -16.83 0.56
CA ARG A 124 -3.99 -16.65 2.01
C ARG A 124 -4.71 -15.41 2.54
N ARG A 125 -4.64 -14.28 1.83
CA ARG A 125 -5.32 -13.04 2.24
C ARG A 125 -6.83 -13.08 2.04
N VAL A 126 -7.29 -13.85 1.06
CA VAL A 126 -8.69 -13.95 0.73
C VAL A 126 -9.31 -15.20 1.36
N LEU A 127 -8.61 -16.26 1.73
CA LEU A 127 -9.23 -17.55 2.10
C LEU A 127 -10.05 -18.13 0.93
N ALA A 128 -9.47 -18.12 -0.27
CA ALA A 128 -10.07 -18.78 -1.44
C ALA A 128 -9.73 -20.28 -1.42
N ASN A 129 -10.71 -21.14 -1.67
CA ASN A 129 -10.53 -22.60 -1.71
C ASN A 129 -10.01 -23.05 -3.08
N THR A 130 -10.52 -22.40 -4.14
CA THR A 130 -10.18 -22.70 -5.54
C THR A 130 -9.80 -21.39 -6.23
N ILE A 131 -8.63 -21.35 -6.86
CA ILE A 131 -8.22 -20.22 -7.72
C ILE A 131 -8.19 -20.68 -9.16
N SER A 132 -9.09 -20.12 -9.95
CA SER A 132 -9.22 -20.33 -11.39
C SER A 132 -8.52 -19.19 -12.14
N PHE A 133 -7.90 -19.49 -13.28
CA PHE A 133 -7.27 -18.45 -14.12
C PHE A 133 -8.19 -18.07 -15.28
N GLY A 134 -8.66 -16.82 -15.31
CA GLY A 134 -9.60 -16.32 -16.32
C GLY A 134 -9.24 -14.92 -16.83
N LYS A 135 -10.03 -14.38 -17.78
CA LYS A 135 -9.79 -13.01 -18.31
C LYS A 135 -10.30 -11.89 -17.39
N LYS A 136 -11.14 -12.21 -16.39
CA LYS A 136 -11.74 -11.25 -15.46
C LYS A 136 -11.71 -11.79 -14.04
N VAL A 137 -11.71 -10.87 -13.07
CA VAL A 137 -11.81 -11.18 -11.64
C VAL A 137 -13.26 -11.45 -11.31
N GLU A 138 -13.56 -12.67 -10.88
CA GLU A 138 -14.94 -13.06 -10.55
C GLU A 138 -14.93 -14.05 -9.41
N ILE A 139 -15.81 -13.80 -8.44
CA ILE A 139 -16.06 -14.71 -7.32
C ILE A 139 -17.26 -15.56 -7.70
N GLN A 140 -17.20 -16.86 -7.47
CA GLN A 140 -18.38 -17.74 -7.51
C GLN A 140 -18.87 -17.98 -6.08
#